data_AF-A0A2Z4FLR8-F1
#
_entry.id   AF-A0A2Z4FLR8-F1
#
_cell.length_a   1.000
_cell.length_b   1.000
_cell.length_c   1.000
_cell.angle_alpha   90.00
_cell.angle_beta   90.00
_cell.angle_gamma   90.00
#
_symmetry.space_group_name_H-M   'P 1'
#
loop_
_entity.id
_entity.type
_entity.pdbx_description
1 polymer ?
#
loop_
_entity_poly.entity_id
_entity_poly.type
_entity_poly.pdbx_seq_one_letter_code
_entity_poly.pdbx_strand_id
1 'polypeptide(L)'
;MYCSKMSRAMLIAFFCLLGAPLGCASNAAQPDQPAATSQVQPLEPAADIFARYAAYMPEDTAAVAIVRTEKASSLMQQLFYSPDPEKGQKHLDAMRADFGELLLDNFGLDPLSADVGIVVLSPSVQFIILDGEIHSDFKSQKTVRSNGLTAHYVETTEEFAGAGVWVSRLPDTPGLAVFADSATFERVASTSEPLAKSAKGELLGDLLTNSPTSAIAGVVALQGPLGQALAGQLPFPLPDALSFQIDAQLRVELRGDAATIEAVGDFVEDFRQTNLTTITRAYQDRAQRSLPESTFITLSYHLTQHLNDNLVITGTATSLELESPLPLGLVGVTSIGAISSVAIPGFLRYIKNSKAAEAQSVLNTLQRRVTQYYEEHSADGTCTLPPAANPVPADVPCCDGVGPSNGEKWTAPAGTWEQEGWKAISFSLEDPTYFAYQMLRRTPPGGPELLTLLAFADFVPGGPRHTLSLTLISRKDDAGQCTLIAQPAVVVHEYE
;
A
#
# COMPACT_ATOMS: atom_id res chain seq x y z
N MET A 1 -3.28 11.76 2.38
CA MET A 1 -2.43 11.47 3.56
C MET A 1 -2.41 9.99 3.97
N TYR A 2 -3.44 9.18 3.64
CA TYR A 2 -3.51 7.74 3.98
C TYR A 2 -2.53 6.80 3.26
N CYS A 3 -1.83 7.27 2.23
CA CYS A 3 -1.26 6.38 1.23
C CYS A 3 0.26 6.16 1.41
N SER A 4 1.08 7.17 1.78
CA SER A 4 2.55 7.03 1.99
C SER A 4 2.99 6.21 3.20
N LYS A 5 2.05 5.58 3.90
CA LYS A 5 2.31 4.69 5.04
C LYS A 5 1.88 3.25 4.76
N MET A 6 1.56 2.86 3.52
CA MET A 6 1.48 1.45 3.14
C MET A 6 2.89 0.85 3.30
N SER A 7 3.09 0.25 4.48
CA SER A 7 4.39 0.10 5.14
C SER A 7 4.99 -1.30 4.92
N ARG A 8 6.22 -1.48 5.44
CA ARG A 8 6.97 -2.74 5.56
C ARG A 8 6.13 -3.94 6.01
N ALA A 9 5.09 -3.72 6.81
CA ALA A 9 4.15 -4.77 7.17
C ALA A 9 3.46 -5.38 5.93
N MET A 10 3.10 -4.58 4.93
CA MET A 10 2.51 -5.08 3.70
C MET A 10 3.49 -5.87 2.84
N LEU A 11 4.79 -5.55 2.90
CA LEU A 11 5.85 -6.37 2.28
C LEU A 11 5.93 -7.74 2.97
N ILE A 12 5.86 -7.78 4.30
CA ILE A 12 5.79 -9.05 5.06
C ILE A 12 4.52 -9.81 4.70
N ALA A 13 3.36 -9.17 4.65
CA ALA A 13 2.11 -9.79 4.19
C ALA A 13 2.27 -10.34 2.76
N PHE A 14 2.90 -9.58 1.87
CA PHE A 14 3.19 -10.00 0.50
C PHE A 14 4.11 -11.22 0.47
N PHE A 15 5.17 -11.28 1.28
CA PHE A 15 6.02 -12.47 1.40
C PHE A 15 5.29 -13.67 1.99
N CYS A 16 4.43 -13.45 3.00
CA CYS A 16 3.57 -14.49 3.57
C CYS A 16 2.56 -15.04 2.55
N LEU A 17 2.06 -14.17 1.67
CA LEU A 17 1.04 -14.49 0.65
C LEU A 17 1.63 -15.06 -0.64
N LEU A 18 2.82 -14.61 -1.05
CA LEU A 18 3.34 -14.77 -2.43
C LEU A 18 4.83 -15.15 -2.49
N GLY A 19 5.54 -15.28 -1.37
CA GLY A 19 6.97 -15.65 -1.36
C GLY A 19 7.20 -17.15 -1.55
N ALA A 20 6.35 -17.99 -0.96
CA ALA A 20 6.47 -19.45 -0.99
C ALA A 20 6.29 -20.17 -2.35
N PRO A 21 5.76 -19.58 -3.44
CA PRO A 21 5.67 -20.22 -4.75
C PRO A 21 6.63 -19.69 -5.83
N LEU A 22 7.49 -18.70 -5.53
CA LEU A 22 8.34 -18.04 -6.55
C LEU A 22 9.85 -18.35 -6.42
N GLY A 23 10.25 -19.26 -5.52
CA GLY A 23 11.65 -19.65 -5.34
C GLY A 23 12.20 -20.49 -6.50
N CYS A 24 13.32 -20.07 -7.06
CA CYS A 24 14.09 -20.86 -8.03
C CYS A 24 14.71 -22.09 -7.34
N ALA A 25 14.61 -23.26 -7.98
CA ALA A 25 15.24 -24.50 -7.50
C ALA A 25 16.76 -24.34 -7.36
N SER A 26 17.25 -24.25 -6.12
CA SER A 26 18.64 -24.55 -5.81
C SER A 26 18.75 -26.07 -5.54
N ASN A 27 19.91 -26.66 -5.82
CA ASN A 27 20.18 -28.08 -5.59
C ASN A 27 20.27 -28.35 -4.08
N ALA A 28 19.12 -28.49 -3.39
CA ALA A 28 19.06 -28.77 -1.97
C ALA A 28 19.39 -30.25 -1.67
N ALA A 29 20.21 -30.47 -0.64
CA ALA A 29 20.55 -31.78 -0.10
C ALA A 29 19.32 -32.51 0.44
N GLN A 30 19.35 -33.85 0.45
CA GLN A 30 18.25 -34.68 0.94
C GLN A 30 17.93 -34.39 2.42
N PRO A 31 16.66 -34.13 2.80
CA PRO A 31 16.25 -34.07 4.20
C PRO A 31 16.27 -35.48 4.81
N ASP A 32 17.01 -35.66 5.90
CA ASP A 32 17.33 -36.96 6.52
C ASP A 32 16.31 -37.46 7.54
N GLN A 33 15.14 -36.83 7.71
CA GLN A 33 14.10 -37.36 8.61
C GLN A 33 12.70 -37.32 7.98
N PRO A 34 11.95 -38.43 8.01
CA PRO A 34 10.55 -38.43 7.60
C PRO A 34 9.75 -37.59 8.60
N ALA A 35 9.11 -36.53 8.10
CA ALA A 35 8.23 -35.68 8.90
C ALA A 35 7.16 -36.55 9.59
N ALA A 36 6.94 -36.31 10.88
CA ALA A 36 5.85 -36.95 11.61
C ALA A 36 4.54 -36.66 10.87
N THR A 37 3.70 -37.70 10.70
CA THR A 37 2.39 -37.57 10.07
C THR A 37 1.51 -36.73 10.98
N SER A 38 1.46 -35.43 10.73
CA SER A 38 0.62 -34.50 11.47
C SER A 38 -0.84 -34.89 11.22
N GLN A 39 -1.60 -35.16 12.28
CA GLN A 39 -3.03 -35.40 12.13
C GLN A 39 -3.68 -34.13 11.59
N VAL A 40 -4.39 -34.24 10.47
CA VAL A 40 -5.11 -33.12 9.84
C VAL A 40 -6.16 -32.63 10.83
N GLN A 41 -5.86 -31.53 11.54
CA GLN A 41 -6.84 -30.88 12.39
C GLN A 41 -7.93 -30.27 11.50
N PRO A 42 -9.21 -30.38 11.88
CA PRO A 42 -10.28 -29.73 11.14
C PRO A 42 -10.03 -28.23 11.10
N LEU A 43 -10.13 -27.65 9.91
CA LEU A 43 -9.91 -26.22 9.70
C LEU A 43 -10.99 -25.41 10.43
N GLU A 44 -10.55 -24.55 11.35
CA GLU A 44 -11.43 -23.64 12.09
C GLU A 44 -12.08 -22.62 11.14
N PRO A 45 -13.38 -22.32 11.23
CA PRO A 45 -14.06 -21.31 10.42
C PRO A 45 -13.40 -19.91 10.40
N ALA A 46 -13.43 -19.22 9.25
CA ALA A 46 -12.87 -17.85 9.14
C ALA A 46 -13.56 -16.84 10.10
N ALA A 47 -14.86 -17.00 10.34
CA ALA A 47 -15.61 -16.18 11.31
C ALA A 47 -15.12 -16.39 12.75
N ASP A 48 -14.75 -17.62 13.12
CA ASP A 48 -14.26 -17.94 14.46
C ASP A 48 -12.86 -17.35 14.68
N ILE A 49 -11.99 -17.47 13.66
CA ILE A 49 -10.68 -16.81 13.64
C ILE A 49 -10.84 -15.28 13.77
N PHE A 50 -11.75 -14.68 13.00
CA PHE A 50 -12.03 -13.24 13.10
C PHE A 50 -12.54 -12.86 14.50
N ALA A 51 -13.51 -13.58 15.04
CA ALA A 51 -14.09 -13.30 16.36
C ALA A 51 -13.02 -13.33 17.46
N ARG A 52 -12.08 -14.28 17.40
CA ARG A 52 -10.94 -14.37 18.32
C ARG A 52 -10.09 -13.10 18.34
N TYR A 53 -9.87 -12.49 17.18
CA TYR A 53 -8.93 -11.37 17.03
C TYR A 53 -9.58 -9.99 16.91
N ALA A 54 -10.89 -9.90 16.69
CA ALA A 54 -11.61 -8.64 16.54
C ALA A 54 -11.51 -7.73 17.78
N ALA A 55 -11.20 -8.28 18.96
CA ALA A 55 -10.95 -7.50 20.18
C ALA A 55 -9.66 -6.65 20.11
N TYR A 56 -8.73 -7.01 19.22
CA TYR A 56 -7.44 -6.32 19.02
C TYR A 56 -7.44 -5.40 17.79
N MET A 57 -8.56 -5.35 17.06
CA MET A 57 -8.71 -4.52 15.87
C MET A 57 -9.40 -3.21 16.25
N PRO A 58 -8.92 -2.04 15.79
CA PRO A 58 -9.63 -0.78 16.01
C PRO A 58 -11.01 -0.74 15.36
N GLU A 59 -11.94 0.02 15.93
CA GLU A 59 -13.29 0.21 15.37
C GLU A 59 -13.27 0.72 13.92
N ASP A 60 -12.28 1.53 13.56
CA ASP A 60 -12.12 2.09 12.21
C ASP A 60 -11.54 1.09 11.21
N THR A 61 -11.31 -0.18 11.59
CA THR A 61 -10.92 -1.26 10.67
C THR A 61 -11.85 -1.30 9.46
N ALA A 62 -11.25 -1.18 8.28
CA ALA A 62 -11.92 -1.11 6.99
C ALA A 62 -11.81 -2.44 6.24
N ALA A 63 -10.76 -3.22 6.43
CA ALA A 63 -10.65 -4.54 5.83
C ALA A 63 -9.88 -5.53 6.71
N VAL A 64 -10.26 -6.80 6.59
CA VAL A 64 -9.57 -7.93 7.19
C VAL A 64 -9.42 -9.02 6.15
N ALA A 65 -8.22 -9.57 5.99
CA ALA A 65 -7.96 -10.73 5.15
C ALA A 65 -7.30 -11.84 5.99
N ILE A 66 -7.88 -13.02 5.96
CA ILE A 66 -7.46 -14.23 6.66
C ILE A 66 -6.87 -15.20 5.63
N VAL A 67 -5.64 -15.63 5.87
CA VAL A 67 -4.84 -16.46 4.98
C VAL A 67 -4.44 -17.70 5.73
N ARG A 68 -4.91 -18.87 5.30
CA ARG A 68 -4.45 -20.16 5.84
C ARG A 68 -3.21 -20.57 5.10
N THR A 69 -2.06 -20.57 5.76
CA THR A 69 -0.76 -20.72 5.09
C THR A 69 -0.64 -22.05 4.33
N GLU A 70 -1.07 -23.16 4.94
CA GLU A 70 -1.03 -24.49 4.31
C GLU A 70 -1.95 -24.56 3.08
N LYS A 71 -3.21 -24.13 3.21
CA LYS A 71 -4.16 -24.13 2.10
C LYS A 71 -3.76 -23.17 0.98
N ALA A 72 -3.28 -21.98 1.33
CA ALA A 72 -2.78 -21.02 0.35
C ALA A 72 -1.58 -21.59 -0.40
N SER A 73 -0.64 -22.24 0.31
CA SER A 73 0.50 -22.93 -0.31
C SER A 73 0.04 -24.05 -1.25
N SER A 74 -0.89 -24.91 -0.82
CA SER A 74 -1.45 -25.98 -1.66
C SER A 74 -2.17 -25.43 -2.90
N LEU A 75 -2.95 -24.36 -2.73
CA LEU A 75 -3.59 -23.66 -3.85
C LEU A 75 -2.55 -23.13 -4.84
N MET A 76 -1.49 -22.49 -4.35
CA MET A 76 -0.38 -22.03 -5.20
C MET A 76 0.36 -23.19 -5.86
N GLN A 77 0.50 -24.33 -5.18
CA GLN A 77 1.05 -25.55 -5.77
C GLN A 77 0.25 -25.98 -6.99
N GLN A 78 -1.07 -26.08 -6.81
CA GLN A 78 -1.97 -26.48 -7.88
C GLN A 78 -1.96 -25.47 -9.03
N LEU A 79 -1.72 -24.18 -8.72
CA LEU A 79 -1.67 -23.10 -9.70
C LEU A 79 -0.37 -23.03 -10.50
N PHE A 80 0.78 -23.34 -9.89
CA PHE A 80 2.10 -23.05 -10.46
C PHE A 80 2.98 -24.27 -10.70
N TYR A 81 2.68 -25.43 -10.12
CA TYR A 81 3.59 -26.58 -10.10
C TYR A 81 3.12 -27.81 -10.87
N SER A 82 4.10 -28.68 -11.11
CA SER A 82 4.10 -29.93 -11.89
C SER A 82 2.91 -30.86 -11.59
N PRO A 83 2.44 -31.66 -12.58
CA PRO A 83 1.39 -32.68 -12.41
C PRO A 83 1.71 -33.80 -11.40
N ASP A 84 2.91 -33.79 -10.80
CA ASP A 84 3.34 -34.72 -9.76
C ASP A 84 3.17 -34.08 -8.36
N PRO A 85 2.05 -34.34 -7.66
CA PRO A 85 1.72 -33.68 -6.40
C PRO A 85 2.71 -33.99 -5.28
N GLU A 86 3.31 -35.18 -5.28
CA GLU A 86 4.28 -35.59 -4.26
C GLU A 86 5.58 -34.78 -4.38
N LYS A 87 6.08 -34.61 -5.62
CA LYS A 87 7.27 -33.76 -5.86
C LYS A 87 7.02 -32.30 -5.57
N GLY A 88 5.83 -31.80 -5.92
CA GLY A 88 5.48 -30.41 -5.63
C GLY A 88 5.40 -30.14 -4.13
N GLN A 89 4.84 -31.06 -3.34
CA GLN A 89 4.76 -30.91 -1.89
C GLN A 89 6.16 -30.88 -1.27
N LYS A 90 7.02 -31.84 -1.65
CA LYS A 90 8.41 -31.88 -1.18
C LYS A 90 9.18 -30.59 -1.51
N HIS A 91 8.95 -30.02 -2.69
CA HIS A 91 9.60 -28.77 -3.08
C HIS A 91 9.08 -27.57 -2.28
N LEU A 92 7.78 -27.51 -2.02
CA LEU A 92 7.20 -26.48 -1.16
C LEU A 92 7.67 -26.57 0.28
N ASP A 93 7.78 -27.78 0.84
CA ASP A 93 8.29 -27.97 2.19
C ASP A 93 9.74 -27.48 2.29
N ALA A 94 10.57 -27.79 1.29
CA ALA A 94 11.95 -27.30 1.21
C ALA A 94 12.00 -25.78 1.08
N MET A 95 11.19 -25.19 0.21
CA MET A 95 11.14 -23.73 0.03
C MET A 95 10.65 -23.03 1.31
N ARG A 96 9.63 -23.58 1.99
CA ARG A 96 9.12 -23.05 3.25
C ARG A 96 10.19 -23.09 4.34
N ALA A 97 10.99 -24.16 4.39
CA ALA A 97 12.13 -24.25 5.31
C ALA A 97 13.21 -23.20 4.99
N ASP A 98 13.63 -23.08 3.72
CA ASP A 98 14.65 -22.11 3.29
C ASP A 98 14.21 -20.65 3.56
N PHE A 99 12.96 -20.31 3.23
CA PHE A 99 12.41 -18.98 3.52
C PHE A 99 12.19 -18.76 5.01
N GLY A 100 11.77 -19.79 5.77
CA GLY A 100 11.62 -19.70 7.21
C GLY A 100 12.94 -19.37 7.90
N GLU A 101 14.02 -20.05 7.51
CA GLU A 101 15.39 -19.76 7.97
C GLU A 101 15.80 -18.34 7.59
N LEU A 102 15.60 -17.94 6.33
CA LEU A 102 15.90 -16.58 5.87
C LEU A 102 15.13 -15.52 6.66
N LEU A 103 13.85 -15.74 6.95
CA LEU A 103 13.00 -14.80 7.69
C LEU A 103 13.36 -14.76 9.18
N LEU A 104 13.73 -15.90 9.78
CA LEU A 104 14.27 -15.93 11.15
C LEU A 104 15.59 -15.18 11.24
N ASP A 105 16.50 -15.39 10.30
CA ASP A 105 17.81 -14.73 10.29
C ASP A 105 17.67 -13.22 10.08
N ASN A 106 16.75 -12.79 9.21
CA ASN A 106 16.59 -11.39 8.86
C ASN A 106 15.62 -10.62 9.76
N PHE A 107 14.58 -11.26 10.29
CA PHE A 107 13.50 -10.61 11.04
C PHE A 107 13.29 -11.17 12.44
N GLY A 108 14.06 -12.18 12.86
CA GLY A 108 13.89 -12.85 14.16
C GLY A 108 12.54 -13.57 14.31
N LEU A 109 11.80 -13.74 13.22
CA LEU A 109 10.46 -14.33 13.20
C LEU A 109 10.26 -15.14 11.92
N ASP A 110 9.68 -16.34 12.05
CA ASP A 110 9.23 -17.13 10.90
C ASP A 110 7.72 -16.96 10.73
N PRO A 111 7.23 -16.07 9.86
CA PRO A 111 5.80 -15.96 9.63
C PRO A 111 5.23 -17.15 8.86
N LEU A 112 6.07 -17.97 8.20
CA LEU A 112 5.65 -19.19 7.54
C LEU A 112 5.41 -20.32 8.54
N SER A 113 5.83 -20.20 9.80
CA SER A 113 5.42 -21.12 10.86
C SER A 113 3.99 -20.88 11.35
N ALA A 114 3.36 -19.75 10.99
CA ALA A 114 1.97 -19.49 11.31
C ALA A 114 1.03 -20.44 10.56
N ASP A 115 -0.03 -20.88 11.23
CA ASP A 115 -1.14 -21.62 10.60
C ASP A 115 -2.03 -20.64 9.82
N VAL A 116 -2.21 -19.44 10.38
CA VAL A 116 -3.05 -18.40 9.81
C VAL A 116 -2.38 -17.03 9.91
N GLY A 117 -2.31 -16.32 8.78
CA GLY A 117 -1.96 -14.90 8.72
C GLY A 117 -3.21 -14.04 8.57
N ILE A 118 -3.35 -13.00 9.37
CA ILE A 118 -4.49 -12.08 9.36
C ILE A 118 -3.98 -10.67 9.08
N VAL A 119 -4.34 -10.11 7.93
CA VAL A 119 -3.99 -8.74 7.55
C VAL A 119 -5.12 -7.82 7.97
N VAL A 120 -4.81 -6.81 8.79
CA VAL A 120 -5.77 -5.82 9.28
C VAL A 120 -5.45 -4.46 8.67
N LEU A 121 -6.43 -3.87 8.00
CA LEU A 121 -6.32 -2.57 7.35
C LEU A 121 -7.34 -1.60 7.95
N SER A 122 -6.84 -0.54 8.56
CA SER A 122 -7.60 0.58 9.08
C SER A 122 -7.05 1.89 8.49
N PRO A 123 -7.86 2.96 8.41
CA PRO A 123 -7.35 4.31 8.13
C PRO A 123 -6.24 4.72 9.12
N SER A 124 -6.39 4.41 10.41
CA SER A 124 -5.45 4.81 11.45
C SER A 124 -4.24 3.89 11.60
N VAL A 125 -4.39 2.58 11.33
CA VAL A 125 -3.34 1.57 11.55
C VAL A 125 -3.36 0.45 10.50
N GLN A 126 -2.22 -0.19 10.29
CA GLN A 126 -2.08 -1.40 9.48
C GLN A 126 -1.13 -2.36 10.19
N PHE A 127 -1.54 -3.61 10.36
CA PHE A 127 -0.74 -4.63 11.03
C PHE A 127 -1.16 -6.04 10.62
N ILE A 128 -0.34 -7.02 10.98
CA ILE A 128 -0.60 -8.44 10.73
C ILE A 128 -0.73 -9.14 12.07
N ILE A 129 -1.60 -10.14 12.16
CA ILE A 129 -1.63 -11.11 13.25
C ILE A 129 -1.23 -12.47 12.67
N LEU A 130 -0.29 -13.14 13.32
CA LEU A 130 0.15 -14.49 13.00
C LEU A 130 -0.38 -15.43 14.08
N ASP A 131 -1.30 -16.32 13.73
CA ASP A 131 -1.91 -17.31 14.61
C ASP A 131 -1.24 -18.68 14.43
N GLY A 132 -0.91 -19.33 15.54
CA GLY A 132 -0.18 -20.61 15.57
C GLY A 132 1.07 -20.57 16.47
N GLU A 133 1.84 -21.65 16.47
CA GLU A 133 3.13 -21.70 17.17
C GLU A 133 4.20 -20.96 16.36
N ILE A 134 4.32 -19.65 16.59
CA ILE A 134 5.28 -18.83 15.86
C ILE A 134 6.69 -19.03 16.41
N HIS A 135 7.59 -19.56 15.57
CA HIS A 135 9.01 -19.58 15.89
C HIS A 135 9.57 -18.16 15.87
N SER A 136 10.18 -17.77 16.98
CA SER A 136 10.75 -16.43 17.15
C SER A 136 12.03 -16.49 18.00
N ASP A 137 13.08 -15.81 17.55
CA ASP A 137 14.29 -15.56 18.34
C ASP A 137 14.43 -14.04 18.54
N PHE A 138 13.60 -13.49 19.43
CA PHE A 138 13.58 -12.06 19.70
C PHE A 138 14.86 -11.61 20.41
N LYS A 139 15.88 -11.23 19.65
CA LYS A 139 16.99 -10.41 20.15
C LYS A 139 16.55 -8.96 20.28
N SER A 140 15.51 -8.72 21.09
CA SER A 140 14.87 -7.40 21.16
C SER A 140 15.80 -6.37 21.78
N GLN A 141 16.00 -5.25 21.10
CA GLN A 141 16.81 -4.15 21.62
C GLN A 141 15.98 -3.06 22.29
N LYS A 142 14.68 -2.96 21.93
CA LYS A 142 13.77 -1.93 22.43
C LYS A 142 12.42 -2.54 22.79
N THR A 143 11.76 -1.95 23.77
CA THR A 143 10.45 -2.41 24.24
C THR A 143 9.56 -1.21 24.51
N VAL A 144 8.30 -1.30 24.10
CA VAL A 144 7.25 -0.31 24.39
C VAL A 144 6.09 -1.03 25.05
N ARG A 145 5.48 -0.38 26.06
CA ARG A 145 4.33 -0.92 26.80
C ARG A 145 3.19 0.07 26.73
N SER A 146 2.00 -0.41 26.42
CA SER A 146 0.78 0.40 26.38
C SER A 146 -0.41 -0.49 26.74
N ASN A 147 -1.26 -0.03 27.67
CA ASN A 147 -2.48 -0.72 28.10
C ASN A 147 -2.35 -2.23 28.36
N GLY A 148 -1.27 -2.64 29.03
CA GLY A 148 -1.02 -4.05 29.36
C GLY A 148 -0.43 -4.88 28.22
N LEU A 149 -0.38 -4.35 26.99
CA LEU A 149 0.37 -4.95 25.89
C LEU A 149 1.84 -4.54 25.93
N THR A 150 2.71 -5.45 25.52
CA THR A 150 4.15 -5.21 25.38
C THR A 150 4.56 -5.53 23.96
N ALA A 151 5.17 -4.56 23.27
CA ALA A 151 5.78 -4.76 21.97
C ALA A 151 7.30 -4.72 22.06
N HIS A 152 7.94 -5.61 21.35
CA HIS A 152 9.39 -5.72 21.21
C HIS A 152 9.77 -5.26 19.82
N TYR A 153 10.80 -4.40 19.71
CA TYR A 153 11.38 -4.07 18.43
C TYR A 153 12.34 -5.19 18.02
N VAL A 154 12.11 -5.75 16.84
CA VAL A 154 12.99 -6.72 16.20
C VAL A 154 13.70 -6.00 15.07
N GLU A 155 14.99 -5.75 15.27
CA GLU A 155 15.82 -5.12 14.27
C GLU A 155 16.14 -6.12 13.16
N THR A 156 16.13 -5.63 11.93
CA THR A 156 16.57 -6.40 10.76
C THR A 156 18.10 -6.48 10.70
N THR A 157 18.64 -7.31 9.82
CA THR A 157 20.10 -7.39 9.57
C THR A 157 20.73 -6.02 9.32
N GLU A 158 22.05 -5.91 9.51
CA GLU A 158 22.81 -4.64 9.37
C GLU A 158 22.56 -3.93 8.04
N GLU A 159 22.33 -4.70 6.96
CA GLU A 159 22.00 -4.19 5.62
C GLU A 159 20.71 -3.35 5.61
N PHE A 160 19.82 -3.60 6.57
CA PHE A 160 18.55 -2.90 6.73
C PHE A 160 18.45 -2.20 8.10
N ALA A 161 19.53 -1.65 8.63
CA ALA A 161 19.50 -0.93 9.91
C ALA A 161 18.37 0.13 9.96
N GLY A 162 17.58 0.13 11.04
CA GLY A 162 16.38 0.97 11.16
C GLY A 162 15.15 0.50 10.38
N ALA A 163 15.20 -0.69 9.74
CA ALA A 163 14.08 -1.29 9.04
C ALA A 163 13.26 -2.32 9.83
N GLY A 164 13.50 -2.43 11.14
CA GLY A 164 12.86 -3.41 12.01
C GLY A 164 11.35 -3.24 12.15
N VAL A 165 10.75 -4.25 12.77
CA VAL A 165 9.31 -4.32 13.06
C VAL A 165 9.07 -4.40 14.56
N TRP A 166 7.85 -4.05 14.97
CA TRP A 166 7.40 -4.20 16.34
C TRP A 166 6.51 -5.42 16.44
N VAL A 167 6.81 -6.32 17.38
CA VAL A 167 6.04 -7.56 17.58
C VAL A 167 5.47 -7.59 18.99
N SER A 168 4.20 -7.98 19.12
CA SER A 168 3.52 -8.07 20.40
C SER A 168 2.72 -9.35 20.48
N ARG A 169 2.91 -10.13 21.54
CA ARG A 169 2.03 -11.28 21.82
C ARG A 169 0.68 -10.75 22.29
N LEU A 170 -0.39 -11.26 21.68
CA LEU A 170 -1.75 -10.90 22.04
C LEU A 170 -2.20 -11.72 23.26
N PRO A 171 -2.74 -11.09 24.32
CA PRO A 171 -3.24 -11.81 25.49
C PRO A 171 -4.28 -12.86 25.13
N ASP A 172 -4.36 -13.93 25.92
CA ASP A 172 -5.41 -14.95 25.83
C ASP A 172 -5.57 -15.64 24.45
N THR A 173 -4.59 -15.47 23.56
CA THR A 173 -4.53 -16.08 22.24
C THR A 173 -3.11 -16.56 21.96
N PRO A 174 -2.90 -17.54 21.05
CA PRO A 174 -1.56 -17.89 20.58
C PRO A 174 -0.98 -16.85 19.61
N GLY A 175 -1.75 -15.82 19.23
CA GLY A 175 -1.40 -14.89 18.17
C GLY A 175 -0.27 -13.92 18.50
N LEU A 176 0.54 -13.63 17.48
CA LEU A 176 1.57 -12.59 17.48
C LEU A 176 1.18 -11.47 16.51
N ALA A 177 1.03 -10.25 17.01
CA ALA A 177 0.79 -9.07 16.16
C ALA A 177 2.12 -8.43 15.73
N VAL A 178 2.22 -8.06 14.45
CA VAL A 178 3.38 -7.43 13.81
C VAL A 178 2.98 -6.05 13.28
N PHE A 179 3.64 -5.01 13.79
CA PHE A 179 3.42 -3.61 13.47
C PHE A 179 4.66 -3.01 12.81
N ALA A 180 4.44 -2.07 11.90
CA ALA A 180 5.54 -1.41 11.19
C ALA A 180 6.28 -0.35 12.03
N ASP A 181 5.61 0.24 13.02
CA ASP A 181 6.16 1.26 13.91
C ASP A 181 5.49 1.23 15.30
N SER A 182 6.15 1.84 16.29
CA SER A 182 5.66 1.86 17.67
C SER A 182 4.38 2.68 17.82
N ALA A 183 4.19 3.73 17.02
CA ALA A 183 2.99 4.56 17.08
C ALA A 183 1.74 3.79 16.63
N THR A 184 1.90 2.86 15.69
CA THR A 184 0.85 1.94 15.23
C THR A 184 0.51 0.94 16.33
N PHE A 185 1.52 0.35 16.97
CA PHE A 185 1.32 -0.50 18.16
C PHE A 185 0.59 0.26 19.28
N GLU A 186 1.05 1.46 19.64
CA GLU A 186 0.47 2.25 20.73
C GLU A 186 -0.99 2.61 20.45
N ARG A 187 -1.36 2.90 19.20
CA ARG A 187 -2.74 3.14 18.78
C ARG A 187 -3.62 1.91 18.91
N VAL A 188 -3.13 0.75 18.49
CA VAL A 188 -3.85 -0.52 18.67
C VAL A 188 -4.02 -0.83 20.16
N ALA A 189 -2.95 -0.72 20.95
CA ALA A 189 -3.01 -0.94 22.39
C ALA A 189 -3.92 0.06 23.12
N SER A 190 -4.02 1.31 22.63
CA SER A 190 -4.85 2.36 23.22
C SER A 190 -6.30 2.37 22.76
N THR A 191 -6.70 1.43 21.90
CA THR A 191 -8.08 1.35 21.40
C THR A 191 -9.05 1.06 22.55
N SER A 192 -9.92 2.02 22.86
CA SER A 192 -10.98 1.89 23.87
C SER A 192 -12.23 1.17 23.35
N GLU A 193 -12.46 1.26 22.04
CA GLU A 193 -13.62 0.68 21.35
C GLU A 193 -13.13 -0.34 20.32
N PRO A 194 -13.03 -1.62 20.70
CA PRO A 194 -12.56 -2.65 19.78
C PRO A 194 -13.63 -2.98 18.74
N LEU A 195 -13.20 -3.38 17.55
CA LEU A 195 -14.08 -3.78 16.44
C LEU A 195 -15.13 -4.81 16.88
N ALA A 196 -14.74 -5.78 17.72
CA ALA A 196 -15.63 -6.81 18.26
C ALA A 196 -16.90 -6.30 18.96
N LYS A 197 -16.93 -5.04 19.42
CA LYS A 197 -18.08 -4.43 20.11
C LYS A 197 -18.87 -3.45 19.23
N SER A 198 -18.50 -3.31 17.97
CA SER A 198 -19.12 -2.37 17.03
C SER A 198 -20.10 -3.08 16.09
N ALA A 199 -21.10 -2.36 15.58
CA ALA A 199 -22.00 -2.86 14.54
C ALA A 199 -21.23 -3.26 13.26
N LYS A 200 -20.10 -2.60 12.99
CA LYS A 200 -19.20 -2.96 11.89
C LYS A 200 -18.54 -4.32 12.11
N GLY A 201 -18.11 -4.62 13.34
CA GLY A 201 -17.55 -5.93 13.68
C GLY A 201 -18.55 -7.06 13.49
N GLU A 202 -19.81 -6.86 13.88
CA GLU A 202 -20.90 -7.80 13.62
C GLU A 202 -21.10 -8.02 12.11
N LEU A 203 -21.22 -6.96 11.32
CA LEU A 203 -21.35 -7.04 9.86
C LEU A 203 -20.19 -7.80 9.20
N LEU A 204 -18.95 -7.51 9.59
CA LEU A 204 -17.76 -8.17 9.04
C LEU A 204 -17.69 -9.65 9.46
N GLY A 205 -18.04 -9.97 10.70
CA GLY A 205 -18.13 -11.34 11.20
C GLY A 205 -19.17 -12.16 10.44
N ASP A 206 -20.37 -11.61 10.25
CA ASP A 206 -21.47 -12.24 9.52
C ASP A 206 -21.07 -12.58 8.08
N LEU A 207 -20.38 -11.67 7.39
CA LEU A 207 -19.87 -11.92 6.04
C LEU A 207 -18.85 -13.06 5.97
N LEU A 208 -18.07 -13.27 7.04
CA LEU A 208 -17.11 -14.37 7.10
C LEU A 208 -17.75 -15.73 7.43
N THR A 209 -18.99 -15.77 7.93
CA THR A 209 -19.69 -17.04 8.22
C THR A 209 -19.94 -17.86 6.96
N ASN A 210 -20.10 -17.19 5.81
CA ASN A 210 -20.24 -17.81 4.50
C ASN A 210 -18.90 -18.38 3.95
N SER A 211 -17.79 -18.22 4.70
CA SER A 211 -16.42 -18.49 4.26
C SER A 211 -15.69 -19.51 5.16
N PRO A 212 -16.27 -20.68 5.51
CA PRO A 212 -15.78 -21.44 6.64
C PRO A 212 -14.32 -21.88 6.45
N THR A 213 -13.91 -22.44 5.31
CA THR A 213 -12.60 -23.09 5.21
C THR A 213 -11.77 -22.71 3.98
N SER A 214 -12.03 -21.55 3.37
CA SER A 214 -11.30 -21.10 2.17
C SER A 214 -9.82 -20.85 2.47
N ALA A 215 -8.95 -20.99 1.47
CA ALA A 215 -7.52 -20.76 1.61
C ALA A 215 -7.24 -19.29 1.98
N ILE A 216 -7.96 -18.38 1.33
CA ILE A 216 -7.99 -16.97 1.67
C ILE A 216 -9.46 -16.57 1.82
N ALA A 217 -9.79 -15.86 2.88
CA ALA A 217 -11.08 -15.22 3.07
C ALA A 217 -10.85 -13.77 3.49
N GLY A 218 -11.67 -12.83 3.04
CA GLY A 218 -11.54 -11.45 3.47
C GLY A 218 -12.83 -10.69 3.37
N VAL A 219 -12.86 -9.59 4.10
CA VAL A 219 -14.00 -8.68 4.19
C VAL A 219 -13.51 -7.24 4.16
N VAL A 220 -14.30 -6.39 3.52
CA VAL A 220 -14.03 -4.96 3.35
C VAL A 220 -15.32 -4.21 3.67
N ALA A 221 -15.28 -3.35 4.70
CA ALA A 221 -16.29 -2.34 4.93
C ALA A 221 -16.01 -1.15 4.01
N LEU A 222 -16.98 -0.83 3.15
CA LEU A 222 -16.89 0.29 2.21
C LEU A 222 -17.56 1.54 2.79
N GLN A 223 -18.27 1.44 3.92
CA GLN A 223 -18.72 2.60 4.66
C GLN A 223 -17.53 3.29 5.36
N GLY A 224 -17.20 4.52 4.94
CA GLY A 224 -16.18 5.35 5.61
C GLY A 224 -15.17 6.01 4.65
N PRO A 225 -13.98 6.40 5.14
CA PRO A 225 -12.99 7.11 4.33
C PRO A 225 -12.54 6.34 3.08
N LEU A 226 -12.47 5.00 3.16
CA LEU A 226 -12.12 4.15 2.03
C LEU A 226 -13.19 4.22 0.93
N GLY A 227 -14.46 4.03 1.28
CA GLY A 227 -15.54 4.16 0.29
C GLY A 227 -15.69 5.58 -0.24
N GLN A 228 -15.51 6.61 0.58
CA GLN A 228 -15.53 8.00 0.09
C GLN A 228 -14.45 8.25 -0.98
N ALA A 229 -13.28 7.63 -0.83
CA ALA A 229 -12.22 7.71 -1.84
C ALA A 229 -12.57 6.95 -3.14
N LEU A 230 -13.38 5.90 -3.05
CA LEU A 230 -13.81 5.07 -4.18
C LEU A 230 -15.09 5.58 -4.86
N ALA A 231 -16.00 6.23 -4.13
CA ALA A 231 -17.33 6.62 -4.62
C ALA A 231 -17.27 7.59 -5.81
N GLY A 232 -16.22 8.42 -5.88
CA GLY A 232 -16.01 9.34 -7.01
C GLY A 232 -15.40 8.67 -8.26
N GLN A 233 -15.07 7.38 -8.19
CA GLN A 233 -14.36 6.66 -9.26
C GLN A 233 -15.22 5.62 -9.97
N LEU A 234 -16.37 5.26 -9.40
CA LEU A 234 -17.25 4.22 -9.92
C LEU A 234 -18.52 4.84 -10.50
N PRO A 235 -19.08 4.28 -11.59
CA PRO A 235 -20.31 4.77 -12.20
C PRO A 235 -21.59 4.33 -11.44
N PHE A 236 -21.44 3.72 -10.27
CA PHE A 236 -22.52 3.19 -9.42
C PHE A 236 -22.27 3.52 -7.95
N PRO A 237 -23.33 3.60 -7.10
CA PRO A 237 -23.17 3.75 -5.66
C PRO A 237 -22.42 2.56 -5.06
N LEU A 238 -21.58 2.79 -4.05
CA LEU A 238 -20.82 1.71 -3.43
C LEU A 238 -21.71 0.82 -2.56
N PRO A 239 -21.51 -0.51 -2.59
CA PRO A 239 -22.08 -1.40 -1.59
C PRO A 239 -21.55 -1.03 -0.19
N ASP A 240 -22.25 -1.48 0.84
CA ASP A 240 -21.87 -1.27 2.25
C ASP A 240 -20.62 -2.08 2.61
N ALA A 241 -20.55 -3.30 2.10
CA ALA A 241 -19.46 -4.23 2.36
C ALA A 241 -19.27 -5.23 1.22
N LEU A 242 -18.07 -5.81 1.20
CA LEU A 242 -17.67 -6.86 0.27
C LEU A 242 -16.99 -7.97 1.07
N SER A 243 -17.32 -9.23 0.80
CA SER A 243 -16.51 -10.38 1.20
C SER A 243 -15.94 -11.06 -0.03
N PHE A 244 -14.79 -11.71 0.14
CA PHE A 244 -14.19 -12.52 -0.90
C PHE A 244 -13.60 -13.80 -0.30
N GLN A 245 -13.58 -14.85 -1.11
CA GLN A 245 -13.04 -16.14 -0.78
C GLN A 245 -12.26 -16.68 -1.96
N ILE A 246 -11.09 -17.24 -1.69
CA ILE A 246 -10.22 -17.85 -2.69
C ILE A 246 -9.86 -19.24 -2.20
N ASP A 247 -10.30 -20.25 -2.95
CA ASP A 247 -9.90 -21.66 -2.83
C ASP A 247 -9.80 -22.22 -4.27
N ALA A 248 -10.35 -23.39 -4.58
CA ALA A 248 -10.57 -23.84 -5.96
C ALA A 248 -11.55 -22.93 -6.74
N GLN A 249 -12.29 -22.07 -6.04
CA GLN A 249 -13.22 -21.10 -6.60
C GLN A 249 -12.94 -19.72 -6.00
N LEU A 250 -13.16 -18.68 -6.79
CA LEU A 250 -13.29 -17.31 -6.33
C LEU A 250 -14.78 -17.07 -6.07
N ARG A 251 -15.12 -16.70 -4.84
CA ARG A 251 -16.45 -16.20 -4.48
C ARG A 251 -16.31 -14.77 -3.98
N VAL A 252 -17.12 -13.86 -4.49
CA VAL A 252 -17.23 -12.49 -3.99
C VAL A 252 -18.69 -12.23 -3.64
N GLU A 253 -18.96 -11.76 -2.42
CA GLU A 253 -20.30 -11.36 -1.97
C GLU A 253 -20.28 -9.85 -1.72
N LEU A 254 -21.20 -9.12 -2.33
CA LEU A 254 -21.39 -7.69 -2.16
C LEU A 254 -22.68 -7.48 -1.39
N ARG A 255 -22.70 -6.65 -0.35
CA ARG A 255 -23.91 -6.29 0.41
C ARG A 255 -24.19 -4.81 0.34
N GLY A 256 -25.45 -4.45 0.18
CA GLY A 256 -25.91 -3.07 0.10
C GLY A 256 -27.43 -2.97 0.00
N ASP A 257 -27.96 -1.76 -0.16
CA ASP A 257 -29.36 -1.58 -0.49
C ASP A 257 -29.69 -2.10 -1.90
N ALA A 258 -30.98 -2.30 -2.18
CA ALA A 258 -31.44 -2.91 -3.43
C ALA A 258 -31.05 -2.13 -4.68
N ALA A 259 -31.12 -0.80 -4.65
CA ALA A 259 -30.76 0.02 -5.81
C ALA A 259 -29.25 -0.05 -6.06
N THR A 260 -28.45 -0.09 -5.00
CA THR A 260 -27.00 -0.27 -5.08
C THR A 260 -26.63 -1.62 -5.67
N ILE A 261 -27.23 -2.71 -5.16
CA ILE A 261 -26.94 -4.07 -5.64
C ILE A 261 -27.39 -4.26 -7.10
N GLU A 262 -28.54 -3.73 -7.47
CA GLU A 262 -29.02 -3.73 -8.87
C GLU A 262 -28.04 -2.98 -9.79
N ALA A 263 -27.63 -1.76 -9.41
CA ALA A 263 -26.68 -0.97 -10.20
C ALA A 263 -25.30 -1.65 -10.36
N VAL A 264 -24.82 -2.32 -9.31
CA VAL A 264 -23.57 -3.10 -9.38
C VAL A 264 -23.75 -4.32 -10.29
N GLY A 265 -24.88 -5.02 -10.19
CA GLY A 265 -25.20 -6.15 -11.07
C GLY A 265 -25.23 -5.77 -12.55
N ASP A 266 -25.93 -4.68 -12.87
CA ASP A 266 -26.00 -4.13 -14.23
C ASP A 266 -24.61 -3.75 -14.75
N PHE A 267 -23.79 -3.11 -13.91
CA PHE A 267 -22.42 -2.75 -14.27
C PHE A 267 -21.55 -3.99 -14.53
N VAL A 268 -21.62 -5.02 -13.68
CA VAL A 268 -20.83 -6.24 -13.86
C VAL A 268 -21.20 -6.94 -15.17
N GLU A 269 -22.49 -7.01 -15.49
CA GLU A 269 -22.96 -7.62 -16.73
C GLU A 269 -22.58 -6.79 -17.97
N ASP A 270 -22.75 -5.47 -17.95
CA ASP A 270 -22.31 -4.59 -19.04
C ASP A 270 -20.80 -4.66 -19.26
N PHE A 271 -20.02 -4.64 -18.17
CA PHE A 271 -18.58 -4.81 -18.21
C PHE A 271 -18.20 -6.17 -18.82
N ARG A 272 -18.87 -7.25 -18.42
CA ARG A 272 -18.65 -8.61 -18.97
C ARG A 272 -18.88 -8.63 -20.48
N GLN A 273 -20.02 -8.12 -20.96
CA GLN A 273 -20.36 -8.10 -22.38
C GLN A 273 -19.42 -7.21 -23.20
N THR A 274 -19.08 -6.03 -22.67
CA THR A 274 -18.18 -5.09 -23.33
C THR A 274 -16.76 -5.64 -23.47
N ASN A 275 -16.23 -6.28 -22.41
CA ASN A 275 -14.92 -6.92 -22.46
C ASN A 275 -14.90 -8.10 -23.42
N LEU A 276 -15.91 -8.97 -23.37
CA LEU A 276 -16.01 -10.11 -24.28
C LEU A 276 -16.05 -9.66 -25.74
N THR A 277 -16.82 -8.62 -26.05
CA THR A 277 -16.90 -8.05 -27.40
C THR A 277 -15.55 -7.48 -27.83
N THR A 278 -14.90 -6.71 -26.96
CA THR A 278 -13.61 -6.07 -27.24
C THR A 278 -12.52 -7.09 -27.48
N ILE A 279 -12.41 -8.10 -26.61
CA ILE A 279 -11.37 -9.12 -26.73
C ILE A 279 -11.63 -10.06 -27.91
N THR A 280 -12.89 -10.34 -28.23
CA THR A 280 -13.25 -11.11 -29.44
C THR A 280 -12.81 -10.39 -30.71
N ARG A 281 -13.01 -9.07 -30.79
CA ARG A 281 -12.52 -8.26 -31.91
C ARG A 281 -10.99 -8.28 -31.98
N ALA A 282 -10.31 -8.02 -30.87
CA ALA A 282 -8.85 -8.08 -30.81
C ALA A 282 -8.31 -9.45 -31.25
N TYR A 283 -8.98 -10.53 -30.83
CA TYR A 283 -8.65 -11.90 -31.22
C TYR A 283 -8.81 -12.13 -32.72
N GLN A 284 -9.89 -11.65 -33.34
CA GLN A 284 -10.09 -11.72 -34.80
C GLN A 284 -8.98 -11.00 -35.57
N ASP A 285 -8.52 -9.85 -35.04
CA ASP A 285 -7.48 -9.03 -35.68
C ASP A 285 -6.04 -9.46 -35.35
N ARG A 286 -5.84 -10.49 -34.51
CA ARG A 286 -4.51 -10.87 -33.98
C ARG A 286 -3.48 -11.19 -35.06
N ALA A 287 -3.90 -11.71 -36.22
CA ALA A 287 -2.99 -12.04 -37.33
C ALA A 287 -2.25 -10.81 -37.89
N GLN A 288 -2.73 -9.59 -37.60
CA GLN A 288 -2.12 -8.32 -38.01
C GLN A 288 -1.22 -7.72 -36.92
N ARG A 289 -1.11 -8.36 -35.75
CA ARG A 289 -0.35 -7.88 -34.59
C ARG A 289 1.02 -8.55 -34.51
N SER A 290 1.91 -7.99 -33.68
CA SER A 290 3.18 -8.63 -33.39
C SER A 290 2.99 -9.97 -32.67
N LEU A 291 3.99 -10.87 -32.70
CA LEU A 291 3.91 -12.17 -32.03
C LEU A 291 3.64 -12.06 -30.51
N PRO A 292 4.31 -11.17 -29.74
CA PRO A 292 4.00 -10.99 -28.32
C PRO A 292 2.56 -10.52 -28.07
N GLU A 293 2.09 -9.52 -28.82
CA GLU A 293 0.71 -9.02 -28.70
C GLU A 293 -0.31 -10.09 -29.06
N SER A 294 -0.09 -10.83 -30.15
CA SER A 294 -0.97 -11.92 -30.59
C SER A 294 -1.09 -13.03 -29.55
N THR A 295 0.03 -13.35 -28.89
CA THR A 295 0.09 -14.32 -27.80
C THR A 295 -0.75 -13.85 -26.62
N PHE A 296 -0.55 -12.60 -26.19
CA PHE A 296 -1.31 -12.00 -25.09
C PHE A 296 -2.81 -11.90 -25.38
N ILE A 297 -3.19 -11.48 -26.60
CA ILE A 297 -4.59 -11.40 -27.04
C ILE A 297 -5.23 -12.79 -27.07
N THR A 298 -4.53 -13.80 -27.60
CA THR A 298 -5.01 -15.19 -27.65
C THR A 298 -5.28 -15.71 -26.24
N LEU A 299 -4.33 -15.50 -25.33
CA LEU A 299 -4.47 -15.90 -23.94
C LEU A 299 -5.68 -15.20 -23.28
N SER A 300 -5.73 -13.87 -23.40
CA SER A 300 -6.79 -13.04 -22.84
C SER A 300 -8.17 -13.43 -23.36
N TYR A 301 -8.29 -13.76 -24.65
CA TYR A 301 -9.55 -14.22 -25.25
C TYR A 301 -10.04 -15.52 -24.60
N HIS A 302 -9.19 -16.55 -24.52
CA HIS A 302 -9.58 -17.83 -23.94
C HIS A 302 -9.87 -17.73 -22.45
N LEU A 303 -9.14 -16.90 -21.71
CA LEU A 303 -9.45 -16.65 -20.30
C LEU A 303 -10.76 -15.89 -20.13
N THR A 304 -11.02 -14.87 -20.94
CA THR A 304 -12.28 -14.11 -20.87
C THR A 304 -13.47 -15.01 -21.23
N GLN A 305 -13.34 -15.86 -22.24
CA GLN A 305 -14.37 -16.86 -22.58
C GLN A 305 -14.60 -17.84 -21.43
N HIS A 306 -13.53 -18.38 -20.84
CA HIS A 306 -13.66 -19.28 -19.70
C HIS A 306 -14.35 -18.59 -18.51
N LEU A 307 -13.95 -17.37 -18.16
CA LEU A 307 -14.60 -16.60 -17.10
C LEU A 307 -16.07 -16.35 -17.46
N ASN A 308 -16.37 -15.96 -18.69
CA ASN A 308 -17.72 -15.72 -19.17
C ASN A 308 -18.63 -16.95 -19.07
N ASP A 309 -18.09 -18.12 -19.36
CA ASP A 309 -18.82 -19.39 -19.36
C ASP A 309 -19.03 -19.94 -17.94
N ASN A 310 -18.19 -19.56 -16.98
CA ASN A 310 -18.17 -20.14 -15.64
C ASN A 310 -18.49 -19.14 -14.52
N LEU A 311 -18.57 -17.84 -14.80
CA LEU A 311 -19.00 -16.83 -13.85
C LEU A 311 -20.50 -16.97 -13.61
N VAL A 312 -20.86 -17.39 -12.41
CA VAL A 312 -22.22 -17.44 -11.92
C VAL A 312 -22.48 -16.17 -11.13
N ILE A 313 -23.48 -15.41 -11.55
CA ILE A 313 -23.96 -14.22 -10.85
C ILE A 313 -25.29 -14.58 -10.22
N THR A 314 -25.34 -14.67 -8.90
CA THR A 314 -26.55 -14.88 -8.11
C THR A 314 -26.80 -13.66 -7.25
N GLY A 315 -28.08 -13.31 -7.03
CA GLY A 315 -28.39 -12.10 -6.28
C GLY A 315 -29.72 -12.17 -5.58
N THR A 316 -29.79 -11.44 -4.47
CA THR A 316 -31.03 -11.08 -3.77
C THR A 316 -31.18 -9.56 -3.81
N ALA A 317 -32.23 -9.03 -3.20
CA ALA A 317 -32.42 -7.59 -3.09
C ALA A 317 -31.33 -6.88 -2.25
N THR A 318 -30.49 -7.60 -1.49
CA THR A 318 -29.49 -6.97 -0.61
C THR A 318 -28.10 -7.60 -0.70
N SER A 319 -27.92 -8.56 -1.60
CA SER A 319 -26.65 -9.25 -1.79
C SER A 319 -26.46 -9.66 -3.24
N LEU A 320 -25.24 -9.50 -3.76
CA LEU A 320 -24.81 -10.02 -5.06
C LEU A 320 -23.62 -10.95 -4.85
N GLU A 321 -23.77 -12.19 -5.27
CA GLU A 321 -22.75 -13.22 -5.23
C GLU A 321 -22.19 -13.46 -6.65
N LEU A 322 -20.88 -13.43 -6.75
CA LEU A 322 -20.11 -13.70 -7.96
C LEU A 322 -19.25 -14.93 -7.70
N GLU A 323 -19.54 -16.04 -8.37
CA GLU A 323 -18.78 -17.27 -8.25
C GLU A 323 -18.10 -17.62 -9.56
N SER A 324 -16.80 -17.87 -9.52
CA SER A 324 -16.06 -18.40 -10.65
C SER A 324 -15.16 -19.53 -10.17
N PRO A 325 -15.16 -20.72 -10.80
CA PRO A 325 -14.06 -21.65 -10.64
C PRO A 325 -12.77 -20.96 -11.06
N LEU A 326 -11.68 -21.25 -10.36
CA LEU A 326 -10.34 -20.80 -10.75
C LEU A 326 -9.71 -21.91 -11.60
N PRO A 327 -9.51 -21.71 -12.92
CA PRO A 327 -8.64 -22.57 -13.70
C PRO A 327 -7.25 -22.58 -13.09
N LEU A 328 -6.91 -23.74 -12.53
CA LEU A 328 -5.66 -24.06 -11.87
C LEU A 328 -4.39 -23.87 -12.73
N GLY A 329 -4.48 -23.39 -13.98
CA GLY A 329 -3.31 -23.23 -14.85
C GLY A 329 -2.89 -21.79 -15.15
N LEU A 330 -3.79 -20.79 -15.07
CA LEU A 330 -3.55 -19.48 -15.69
C LEU A 330 -4.39 -18.30 -15.12
N VAL A 331 -5.36 -18.56 -14.23
CA VAL A 331 -6.36 -17.55 -13.81
C VAL A 331 -5.99 -16.75 -12.57
N GLY A 332 -4.95 -17.14 -11.82
CA GLY A 332 -4.34 -16.25 -10.84
C GLY A 332 -4.09 -14.85 -11.42
N VAL A 333 -3.66 -14.78 -12.69
CA VAL A 333 -3.38 -13.52 -13.41
C VAL A 333 -4.64 -12.70 -13.74
N THR A 334 -5.81 -13.30 -13.96
CA THR A 334 -7.03 -12.55 -14.36
C THR A 334 -7.90 -12.13 -13.20
N SER A 335 -8.03 -12.94 -12.15
CA SER A 335 -8.66 -12.49 -10.91
C SER A 335 -7.83 -11.38 -10.25
N ILE A 336 -6.50 -11.55 -10.23
CA ILE A 336 -5.59 -10.46 -9.88
C ILE A 336 -5.76 -9.34 -10.91
N GLY A 337 -5.90 -9.60 -12.20
CA GLY A 337 -6.09 -8.57 -13.23
C GLY A 337 -7.33 -7.70 -13.04
N ALA A 338 -8.47 -8.28 -12.63
CA ALA A 338 -9.71 -7.54 -12.35
C ALA A 338 -9.63 -6.76 -11.02
N ILE A 339 -9.05 -7.35 -9.97
CA ILE A 339 -8.81 -6.62 -8.71
C ILE A 339 -7.75 -5.53 -8.93
N SER A 340 -6.74 -5.81 -9.75
CA SER A 340 -5.67 -4.90 -10.13
C SER A 340 -6.16 -3.80 -11.06
N SER A 341 -7.18 -4.01 -11.90
CA SER A 341 -7.70 -2.92 -12.73
C SER A 341 -8.33 -1.81 -11.89
N VAL A 342 -8.88 -2.15 -10.71
CA VAL A 342 -9.39 -1.19 -9.72
C VAL A 342 -8.26 -0.72 -8.78
N ALA A 343 -7.36 -1.61 -8.36
CA ALA A 343 -6.30 -1.30 -7.40
C ALA A 343 -5.10 -0.58 -8.03
N ILE A 344 -4.75 -0.83 -9.28
CA ILE A 344 -3.60 -0.23 -10.00
C ILE A 344 -3.80 1.28 -10.14
N PRO A 345 -4.94 1.83 -10.60
CA PRO A 345 -5.13 3.29 -10.62
C PRO A 345 -4.95 3.91 -9.23
N GLY A 346 -5.47 3.25 -8.18
CA GLY A 346 -5.25 3.64 -6.79
C GLY A 346 -3.77 3.60 -6.37
N PHE A 347 -3.05 2.54 -6.77
CA PHE A 347 -1.62 2.35 -6.50
C PHE A 347 -0.72 3.31 -7.31
N LEU A 348 -1.07 3.61 -8.56
CA LEU A 348 -0.38 4.61 -9.37
C LEU A 348 -0.59 6.00 -8.80
N ARG A 349 -1.82 6.34 -8.41
CA ARG A 349 -2.11 7.58 -7.68
C ARG A 349 -1.40 7.61 -6.34
N TYR A 350 -1.23 6.47 -5.69
CA TYR A 350 -0.42 6.34 -4.49
C TYR A 350 1.04 6.71 -4.76
N ILE A 351 1.70 6.08 -5.73
CA ILE A 351 3.08 6.40 -6.10
C ILE A 351 3.22 7.88 -6.47
N LYS A 352 2.25 8.46 -7.17
CA LYS A 352 2.25 9.90 -7.50
C LYS A 352 2.14 10.77 -6.24
N ASN A 353 1.22 10.44 -5.34
CA ASN A 353 1.03 11.17 -4.07
C ASN A 353 2.21 11.01 -3.12
N SER A 354 2.90 9.86 -3.12
CA SER A 354 4.09 9.65 -2.28
C SER A 354 5.27 10.49 -2.79
N LYS A 355 5.43 10.63 -4.11
CA LYS A 355 6.38 11.59 -4.70
C LYS A 355 6.00 13.02 -4.29
N ALA A 356 4.74 13.43 -4.45
CA ALA A 356 4.26 14.76 -4.05
C ALA A 356 4.48 15.10 -2.57
N ALA A 357 4.39 14.09 -1.68
CA ALA A 357 4.62 14.27 -0.25
C ALA A 357 6.06 14.68 0.07
N GLU A 358 7.05 14.28 -0.74
CA GLU A 358 8.44 14.74 -0.61
C GLU A 358 8.52 16.25 -0.80
N ALA A 359 7.98 16.76 -1.91
CA ALA A 359 7.97 18.20 -2.22
C ALA A 359 7.34 19.01 -1.08
N GLN A 360 6.19 18.56 -0.55
CA GLN A 360 5.51 19.25 0.55
C GLN A 360 6.37 19.26 1.82
N SER A 361 7.01 18.14 2.16
CA SER A 361 7.89 18.03 3.33
C SER A 361 9.08 18.97 3.24
N VAL A 362 9.72 19.03 2.06
CA VAL A 362 10.87 19.91 1.83
C VAL A 362 10.45 21.37 1.81
N LEU A 363 9.35 21.74 1.15
CA LEU A 363 8.84 23.12 1.17
C LEU A 363 8.48 23.59 2.58
N ASN A 364 7.90 22.73 3.42
CA ASN A 364 7.63 23.07 4.83
C ASN A 364 8.93 23.28 5.63
N THR A 365 9.97 22.51 5.31
CA THR A 365 11.30 22.69 5.91
C THR A 365 11.92 24.01 5.47
N LEU A 366 11.86 24.33 4.18
CA LEU A 366 12.31 25.61 3.62
C LEU A 366 11.55 26.79 4.24
N GLN A 367 10.23 26.70 4.35
CA GLN A 367 9.41 27.73 4.99
C GLN A 367 9.88 28.02 6.42
N ARG A 368 10.10 26.97 7.23
CA ARG A 368 10.61 27.12 8.60
C ARG A 368 11.98 27.80 8.63
N ARG A 369 12.90 27.39 7.77
CA ARG A 369 14.25 27.97 7.68
C ARG A 369 14.23 29.43 7.24
N VAL A 370 13.37 29.78 6.28
CA VAL A 370 13.15 31.17 5.85
C VAL A 370 12.55 32.00 6.97
N THR A 371 11.58 31.45 7.71
CA THR A 371 10.96 32.15 8.85
C THR A 371 11.99 32.46 9.92
N GLN A 372 12.83 31.48 10.27
CA GLN A 372 13.95 31.68 11.19
C GLN A 372 14.91 32.77 10.69
N TYR A 373 15.35 32.70 9.43
CA TYR A 373 16.21 33.72 8.84
C TYR A 373 15.59 35.12 8.93
N TYR A 374 14.30 35.23 8.61
CA TYR A 374 13.56 36.49 8.64
C TYR A 374 13.49 37.07 10.04
N GLU A 375 13.22 36.27 11.06
CA GLU A 375 13.19 36.71 12.47
C GLU A 375 14.56 37.25 12.92
N GLU A 376 15.65 36.57 12.57
CA GLU A 376 17.01 36.96 12.91
C GLU A 376 17.44 38.27 12.21
N HIS A 377 17.02 38.48 10.96
CA HIS A 377 17.44 39.62 10.13
C HIS A 377 16.42 40.77 10.08
N SER A 378 15.31 40.67 10.80
CA SER A 378 14.29 41.74 10.89
C SER A 378 14.36 42.55 12.19
N ALA A 379 15.30 42.24 13.09
CA ALA A 379 15.44 42.89 14.39
C ALA A 379 15.73 44.40 14.30
N ASP A 380 16.31 44.87 13.20
CA ASP A 380 16.60 46.28 12.92
C ASP A 380 15.46 47.02 12.18
N GLY A 381 14.33 46.32 11.93
CA GLY A 381 13.18 46.87 11.22
C GLY A 381 13.33 46.89 9.70
N THR A 382 14.34 46.23 9.12
CA THR A 382 14.53 46.16 7.65
C THR A 382 13.62 45.14 6.95
N CYS A 383 13.00 44.22 7.70
CA CYS A 383 12.08 43.19 7.21
C CYS A 383 12.65 42.36 6.03
N THR A 384 13.91 41.95 6.16
CA THR A 384 14.70 41.39 5.06
C THR A 384 14.44 39.89 4.86
N LEU A 385 13.99 39.50 3.65
CA LEU A 385 13.92 38.11 3.23
C LEU A 385 15.28 37.60 2.71
N PRO A 386 15.54 36.28 2.75
CA PRO A 386 16.78 35.72 2.25
C PRO A 386 16.96 35.98 0.74
N PRO A 387 18.21 35.97 0.23
CA PRO A 387 18.48 36.06 -1.20
C PRO A 387 17.76 34.95 -2.00
N ALA A 388 17.49 35.25 -3.27
CA ALA A 388 17.01 34.23 -4.21
C ALA A 388 18.06 33.12 -4.38
N ALA A 389 17.60 31.92 -4.74
CA ALA A 389 18.47 30.80 -5.07
C ALA A 389 17.96 30.12 -6.34
N ASN A 390 18.86 29.88 -7.29
CA ASN A 390 18.52 29.28 -8.57
C ASN A 390 18.16 27.79 -8.40
N PRO A 391 17.38 27.25 -9.35
CA PRO A 391 17.18 25.82 -9.38
C PRO A 391 18.51 25.14 -9.64
N VAL A 392 18.64 23.97 -9.07
CA VAL A 392 19.88 23.22 -9.04
C VAL A 392 20.21 22.68 -10.44
N PRO A 393 21.40 22.88 -11.06
CA PRO A 393 22.60 23.60 -10.59
C PRO A 393 22.72 25.07 -11.08
N ALA A 394 23.60 25.83 -10.42
CA ALA A 394 23.72 27.30 -10.48
C ALA A 394 24.06 27.89 -11.87
N ASP A 395 24.61 27.08 -12.76
CA ASP A 395 25.11 27.43 -14.09
C ASP A 395 24.13 27.14 -15.23
N VAL A 396 23.00 26.49 -14.95
CA VAL A 396 21.99 26.21 -15.96
C VAL A 396 20.90 27.29 -15.90
N PRO A 397 20.69 28.07 -17.00
CA PRO A 397 19.54 28.96 -17.11
C PRO A 397 18.28 28.17 -16.75
N CYS A 398 17.42 28.74 -15.91
CA CYS A 398 16.30 27.97 -15.37
C CYS A 398 15.56 27.24 -16.49
N CYS A 399 15.20 26.00 -16.17
CA CYS A 399 14.00 25.35 -16.65
C CYS A 399 14.10 24.50 -17.92
N ASP A 400 15.24 24.41 -18.62
CA ASP A 400 15.41 23.39 -19.67
C ASP A 400 16.46 22.35 -19.26
N GLY A 401 16.01 21.11 -19.03
CA GLY A 401 16.90 19.98 -18.68
C GLY A 401 17.39 19.97 -17.22
N VAL A 402 16.79 20.79 -16.35
CA VAL A 402 17.20 20.95 -14.94
C VAL A 402 16.18 20.31 -14.00
N GLY A 403 16.65 19.35 -13.23
CA GLY A 403 15.83 18.57 -12.29
C GLY A 403 15.52 17.16 -12.81
N PRO A 404 14.86 16.34 -11.98
CA PRO A 404 14.51 14.99 -12.35
C PRO A 404 13.58 14.98 -13.57
N SER A 405 13.97 14.17 -14.55
CA SER A 405 13.15 13.80 -15.71
C SER A 405 12.75 12.33 -15.60
N ASN A 406 11.70 11.92 -16.30
CA ASN A 406 11.18 10.53 -16.27
C ASN A 406 10.75 10.03 -14.88
N GLY A 407 10.60 10.94 -13.91
CA GLY A 407 10.23 10.58 -12.55
C GLY A 407 11.24 9.75 -11.77
N GLU A 408 12.50 9.75 -12.19
CA GLU A 408 13.62 9.22 -11.43
C GLU A 408 14.03 10.21 -10.32
N LYS A 409 14.66 9.69 -9.27
CA LYS A 409 15.30 10.57 -8.29
C LYS A 409 16.58 11.14 -8.86
N TRP A 410 16.85 12.38 -8.54
CA TRP A 410 18.05 13.05 -8.99
C TRP A 410 18.83 13.65 -7.82
N THR A 411 20.15 13.57 -7.92
CA THR A 411 21.08 14.11 -6.93
C THR A 411 21.55 15.47 -7.39
N ALA A 412 21.38 16.47 -6.52
CA ALA A 412 21.92 17.79 -6.72
C ALA A 412 23.45 17.73 -6.95
N PRO A 413 24.02 18.38 -7.99
CA PRO A 413 25.46 18.45 -8.20
C PRO A 413 26.17 19.08 -7.00
N ALA A 414 27.45 18.76 -6.81
CA ALA A 414 28.26 19.34 -5.74
C ALA A 414 28.27 20.88 -5.83
N GLY A 415 28.22 21.56 -4.68
CA GLY A 415 28.19 23.03 -4.60
C GLY A 415 26.81 23.66 -4.83
N THR A 416 25.79 22.85 -5.16
CA THR A 416 24.40 23.33 -5.29
C THR A 416 23.94 24.16 -4.10
N TRP A 417 24.13 23.62 -2.90
CA TRP A 417 23.64 24.19 -1.66
C TRP A 417 24.54 25.30 -1.11
N GLU A 418 25.65 25.60 -1.81
CA GLU A 418 26.57 26.70 -1.47
C GLU A 418 26.14 28.04 -2.05
N GLN A 419 25.07 28.08 -2.86
CA GLN A 419 24.49 29.35 -3.34
C GLN A 419 24.04 30.21 -2.15
N GLU A 420 24.18 31.53 -2.29
CA GLU A 420 23.95 32.49 -1.20
C GLU A 420 22.59 32.30 -0.54
N GLY A 421 21.51 32.15 -1.32
CA GLY A 421 20.17 31.93 -0.77
C GLY A 421 20.05 30.64 0.06
N TRP A 422 20.54 29.49 -0.45
CA TRP A 422 20.50 28.22 0.28
C TRP A 422 21.35 28.25 1.56
N LYS A 423 22.53 28.85 1.47
CA LYS A 423 23.45 29.04 2.59
C LYS A 423 22.88 29.97 3.66
N ALA A 424 22.22 31.05 3.25
CA ALA A 424 21.58 32.01 4.15
C ALA A 424 20.57 31.32 5.09
N ILE A 425 19.84 30.32 4.58
CA ILE A 425 18.86 29.56 5.37
C ILE A 425 19.40 28.22 5.90
N SER A 426 20.72 27.97 5.78
CA SER A 426 21.37 26.73 6.20
C SER A 426 20.67 25.46 5.68
N PHE A 427 20.30 25.47 4.40
CA PHE A 427 19.58 24.37 3.76
C PHE A 427 20.48 23.54 2.85
N SER A 428 20.41 22.22 3.01
CA SER A 428 21.03 21.24 2.12
C SER A 428 20.19 19.97 2.09
N LEU A 429 20.30 19.21 1.00
CA LEU A 429 19.76 17.86 0.86
C LEU A 429 20.90 16.93 0.45
N GLU A 430 21.10 15.86 1.22
CA GLU A 430 22.13 14.84 0.95
C GLU A 430 21.57 13.72 0.07
N ASP A 431 20.29 13.39 0.24
CA ASP A 431 19.63 12.31 -0.48
C ASP A 431 19.12 12.75 -1.87
N PRO A 432 19.06 11.81 -2.84
CA PRO A 432 18.41 12.04 -4.12
C PRO A 432 16.91 12.38 -3.96
N THR A 433 16.42 13.32 -4.77
CA THR A 433 15.07 13.92 -4.67
C THR A 433 14.27 13.77 -5.96
N TYR A 434 12.94 13.77 -5.85
CA TYR A 434 12.02 13.78 -6.99
C TYR A 434 11.71 15.19 -7.52
N PHE A 435 12.22 16.25 -6.88
CA PHE A 435 11.95 17.64 -7.25
C PHE A 435 13.22 18.47 -7.24
N ALA A 436 13.32 19.40 -8.19
CA ALA A 436 14.24 20.52 -8.06
C ALA A 436 13.58 21.64 -7.24
N TYR A 437 14.38 22.29 -6.40
CA TYR A 437 13.92 23.37 -5.53
C TYR A 437 14.49 24.72 -5.96
N GLN A 438 13.71 25.79 -5.80
CA GLN A 438 14.11 27.15 -6.15
C GLN A 438 13.51 28.15 -5.16
N MET A 439 14.23 29.25 -4.91
CA MET A 439 13.72 30.40 -4.17
C MET A 439 13.70 31.65 -5.07
N LEU A 440 12.51 32.16 -5.34
CA LEU A 440 12.30 33.37 -6.12
C LEU A 440 11.97 34.55 -5.21
N ARG A 441 12.82 35.57 -5.20
CA ARG A 441 12.58 36.83 -4.51
C ARG A 441 12.03 37.87 -5.49
N ARG A 442 10.92 38.53 -5.16
CA ARG A 442 10.30 39.58 -5.98
C ARG A 442 9.85 40.75 -5.12
N THR A 443 10.01 41.96 -5.64
CA THR A 443 9.50 43.18 -5.02
C THR A 443 8.60 43.89 -6.02
N PRO A 444 7.27 43.67 -5.98
CA PRO A 444 6.33 44.38 -6.83
C PRO A 444 6.45 45.90 -6.61
N PRO A 445 6.27 46.74 -7.66
CA PRO A 445 6.30 48.19 -7.51
C PRO A 445 5.30 48.68 -6.45
N GLY A 446 5.80 49.29 -5.37
CA GLY A 446 4.99 49.76 -4.25
C GLY A 446 4.35 48.65 -3.38
N GLY A 447 4.71 47.39 -3.60
CA GLY A 447 4.19 46.23 -2.88
C GLY A 447 5.14 45.67 -1.82
N PRO A 448 4.65 44.74 -0.98
CA PRO A 448 5.50 44.00 -0.05
C PRO A 448 6.49 43.12 -0.77
N GLU A 449 7.59 42.79 -0.09
CA GLU A 449 8.54 41.83 -0.61
C GLU A 449 7.97 40.40 -0.55
N LEU A 450 8.19 39.63 -1.61
CA LEU A 450 7.69 38.27 -1.78
C LEU A 450 8.84 37.29 -1.95
N LEU A 451 8.78 36.17 -1.24
CA LEU A 451 9.62 35.00 -1.50
C LEU A 451 8.74 33.81 -1.87
N THR A 452 8.90 33.29 -3.09
CA THR A 452 8.21 32.08 -3.54
C THR A 452 9.17 30.91 -3.52
N LEU A 453 8.84 29.89 -2.74
CA LEU A 453 9.50 28.60 -2.71
C LEU A 453 8.84 27.70 -3.75
N LEU A 454 9.62 27.15 -4.66
CA LEU A 454 9.15 26.28 -5.72
C LEU A 454 9.78 24.90 -5.56
N ALA A 455 8.96 23.86 -5.72
CA ALA A 455 9.39 22.50 -5.98
C ALA A 455 8.79 22.07 -7.31
N PHE A 456 9.62 21.63 -8.26
CA PHE A 456 9.14 21.26 -9.58
C PHE A 456 9.82 20.00 -10.13
N ALA A 457 9.07 19.26 -10.94
CA ALA A 457 9.52 18.00 -11.54
C ALA A 457 8.89 17.80 -12.92
N ASP A 458 9.64 17.12 -13.79
CA ASP A 458 9.12 16.61 -15.06
C ASP A 458 9.01 15.08 -14.98
N PHE A 459 7.80 14.55 -14.81
CA PHE A 459 7.59 13.11 -14.77
C PHE A 459 7.52 12.47 -16.16
N VAL A 460 7.27 13.27 -17.22
CA VAL A 460 7.06 12.77 -18.59
C VAL A 460 7.77 13.72 -19.56
N PRO A 461 8.87 13.30 -20.23
CA PRO A 461 9.63 14.18 -21.11
C PRO A 461 8.75 14.94 -22.11
N GLY A 462 8.82 16.27 -22.06
CA GLY A 462 8.03 17.15 -22.94
C GLY A 462 6.58 17.36 -22.49
N GLY A 463 6.19 16.81 -21.34
CA GLY A 463 4.90 17.02 -20.68
C GLY A 463 4.86 18.31 -19.85
N PRO A 464 3.69 18.64 -19.27
CA PRO A 464 3.56 19.77 -18.37
C PRO A 464 4.35 19.54 -17.08
N ARG A 465 4.99 20.59 -16.58
CA ARG A 465 5.79 20.51 -15.35
C ARG A 465 4.91 20.57 -14.12
N HIS A 466 5.05 19.58 -13.25
CA HIS A 466 4.38 19.59 -11.96
C HIS A 466 5.10 20.57 -11.04
N THR A 467 4.38 21.56 -10.54
CA THR A 467 4.95 22.62 -9.70
C THR A 467 4.14 22.75 -8.42
N LEU A 468 4.81 22.59 -7.28
CA LEU A 468 4.30 22.96 -5.97
C LEU A 468 4.95 24.28 -5.58
N SER A 469 4.15 25.27 -5.21
CA SER A 469 4.63 26.61 -4.85
C SER A 469 4.09 27.04 -3.49
N LEU A 470 4.94 27.71 -2.70
CA LEU A 470 4.56 28.33 -1.43
C LEU A 470 5.10 29.76 -1.40
N THR A 471 4.22 30.74 -1.19
CA THR A 471 4.60 32.16 -1.21
C THR A 471 4.60 32.73 0.20
N LEU A 472 5.68 33.42 0.56
CA LEU A 472 5.87 34.14 1.80
C LEU A 472 5.85 35.64 1.51
N ILE A 473 5.10 36.39 2.32
CA ILE A 473 4.88 37.83 2.14
C ILE A 473 5.42 38.56 3.37
N SER A 474 6.45 39.39 3.18
CA SER A 474 6.99 40.27 4.23
C SER A 474 6.19 41.56 4.30
N ARG A 475 5.65 41.92 5.46
CA ARG A 475 4.90 43.17 5.68
C ARG A 475 5.29 43.84 6.99
N LYS A 476 5.26 45.17 7.00
CA LYS A 476 5.18 45.92 8.26
C LYS A 476 3.72 46.04 8.67
N ASP A 477 3.42 45.74 9.92
CA ASP A 477 2.11 46.03 10.50
C ASP A 477 1.96 47.53 10.80
N ASP A 478 0.80 47.93 11.34
CA ASP A 478 0.52 49.33 11.69
C ASP A 478 1.46 49.88 12.78
N ALA A 479 2.12 49.01 13.55
CA ALA A 479 3.12 49.37 14.55
C ALA A 479 4.54 49.43 13.97
N GLY A 480 4.71 49.14 12.67
CA GLY A 480 6.01 49.08 12.00
C GLY A 480 6.79 47.79 12.27
N GLN A 481 6.19 46.79 12.93
CA GLN A 481 6.80 45.48 13.18
C GLN A 481 6.77 44.61 11.92
N CYS A 482 7.88 43.93 11.67
CA CYS A 482 8.03 43.01 10.55
C CYS A 482 7.24 41.72 10.81
N THR A 483 6.39 41.34 9.87
CA THR A 483 5.56 40.13 9.91
C THR A 483 5.74 39.34 8.62
N LEU A 484 5.78 38.01 8.74
CA LEU A 484 5.90 37.10 7.60
C LEU A 484 4.63 36.26 7.50
N ILE A 485 3.93 36.37 6.38
CA ILE A 485 2.68 35.63 6.13
C ILE A 485 2.93 34.57 5.06
N ALA A 486 2.75 33.30 5.41
CA ALA A 486 2.78 32.20 4.46
C ALA A 486 1.40 31.99 3.83
N GLN A 487 1.34 31.96 2.51
CA GLN A 487 0.14 31.55 1.78
C GLN A 487 0.04 30.02 1.72
N PRO A 488 -1.19 29.46 1.58
CA PRO A 488 -1.35 28.04 1.30
C PRO A 488 -0.56 27.62 0.06
N ALA A 489 0.01 26.42 0.10
CA ALA A 489 0.72 25.88 -1.04
C ALA A 489 -0.23 25.70 -2.24
N VAL A 490 0.22 26.06 -3.43
CA VAL A 490 -0.53 25.93 -4.69
C VAL A 490 0.15 24.88 -5.56
N VAL A 491 -0.63 23.91 -6.02
CA VAL A 491 -0.21 22.89 -6.99
C VAL A 491 -0.65 23.35 -8.38
N VAL A 492 0.30 23.40 -9.32
CA VAL A 492 0.05 23.68 -10.73
C VAL A 492 0.44 22.45 -11.53
N HIS A 493 -0.48 21.98 -12.37
CA HIS A 493 -0.47 20.66 -12.99
C HIS A 493 -0.49 19.56 -11.91
N GLU A 494 -1.69 19.21 -11.45
CA GLU A 494 -1.86 18.04 -10.58
C GLU A 494 -1.24 16.81 -11.26
N TYR A 495 -0.79 15.86 -10.43
CA TYR A 495 -0.19 14.62 -10.89
C TYR A 495 -1.26 13.77 -11.59
N GLU A 496 -1.55 14.06 -12.86
CA GLU A 496 -2.44 13.27 -13.72
C GLU A 496 -1.92 11.84 -13.87
#